data_AF-A0AA44C9P8-F1
#
_entry.id   AF-A0AA44C9P8-F1
#
_cell.length_a   1.000
_cell.length_b   1.000
_cell.length_c   1.000
_cell.angle_alpha   90.00
_cell.angle_beta   90.00
_cell.angle_gamma   90.00
#
_symmetry.space_group_name_H-M   'P 1'
#
loop_
_entity.id
_entity.type
_entity.pdbx_description
1 polymer ?
#
loop_
_entity_poly.entity_id
_entity_poly.type
_entity_poly.pdbx_seq_one_letter_code
_entity_poly.pdbx_strand_id
1 'polypeptide(L)' 'MKILYAHPTKEKGDRTCVAFVDVELNEHIRLYGLRLIRQPDGNHVICAPQAGHRRTSTFSQPDGRAAYRDGA' A
#
# COMPACT_ATOMS: atom_id res chain seq x y z
N MET A 1 -12.14 8.94 2.56
CA MET A 1 -11.05 8.47 1.69
C MET A 1 -10.19 9.64 1.23
N LYS A 2 -8.87 9.56 1.41
CA LYS A 2 -7.90 10.60 1.05
C LYS A 2 -6.56 9.96 0.66
N ILE A 3 -5.87 10.55 -0.32
CA ILE A 3 -4.46 10.22 -0.60
C ILE A 3 -3.59 11.03 0.35
N LEU A 4 -2.75 10.34 1.13
CA LEU A 4 -1.85 10.96 2.10
C LEU A 4 -0.48 11.25 1.50
N TYR A 5 -0.02 10.36 0.62
CA TYR A 5 1.30 10.40 -0.02
C TYR A 5 1.20 9.78 -1.41
N ALA A 6 1.86 10.36 -2.40
CA ALA A 6 1.93 9.79 -3.75
C ALA A 6 3.25 10.20 -4.42
N HIS A 7 4.12 9.22 -4.65
CA HIS A 7 5.45 9.46 -5.21
C HIS A 7 5.70 8.59 -6.44
N PRO A 8 5.94 9.21 -7.61
CA PRO A 8 6.16 8.45 -8.83
C PRO A 8 7.49 7.69 -8.75
N THR A 9 7.54 6.52 -9.38
CA THR A 9 8.79 5.80 -9.59
C THR A 9 9.37 6.15 -10.97
N LYS A 10 10.55 5.61 -11.27
CA LYS A 10 11.16 5.64 -12.60
C LYS A 10 11.14 4.27 -13.30
N GLU A 11 10.35 3.32 -12.78
CA GLU A 11 10.25 1.98 -13.39
C GLU A 11 9.62 2.08 -14.80
N LYS A 12 10.04 1.20 -15.70
CA LYS A 12 9.58 1.13 -17.10
C LYS A 12 9.28 -0.32 -17.49
N GLY A 13 8.44 -0.49 -18.51
CA GLY A 13 8.08 -1.78 -19.07
C GLY A 13 6.63 -2.18 -18.79
N ASP A 14 6.29 -3.40 -19.18
CA ASP A 14 4.98 -4.00 -18.92
C ASP A 14 4.87 -4.41 -17.45
N ARG A 15 3.69 -4.22 -16.85
CA ARG A 15 3.44 -4.51 -15.42
C ARG A 15 4.41 -3.77 -14.50
N THR A 16 4.47 -2.44 -14.62
CA THR A 16 5.45 -1.62 -13.90
C THR A 16 4.81 -0.90 -12.71
N CYS A 17 5.55 -0.74 -11.61
CA CYS A 17 5.08 0.07 -10.48
C CYS A 17 5.30 1.53 -10.80
N VAL A 18 4.24 2.29 -11.04
CA VAL A 18 4.31 3.69 -11.48
C VAL A 18 4.39 4.68 -10.32
N ALA A 19 3.94 4.29 -9.11
CA ALA A 19 4.03 5.12 -7.92
C ALA A 19 3.97 4.30 -6.63
N PHE A 20 4.49 4.87 -5.54
CA PHE A 20 4.14 4.49 -4.18
C PHE A 20 3.05 5.44 -3.66
N VAL A 21 2.03 4.89 -2.99
CA VAL A 21 0.92 5.67 -2.46
C VAL A 21 0.58 5.25 -1.02
N ASP A 22 0.19 6.23 -0.22
CA ASP A 22 -0.43 6.01 1.09
C ASP A 22 -1.84 6.55 1.05
N VAL A 23 -2.79 5.81 1.60
CA VAL A 23 -4.22 6.17 1.56
C VAL A 23 -4.84 6.04 2.94
N GLU A 24 -5.68 7.02 3.27
CA GLU A 24 -6.64 6.92 4.35
C GLU A 24 -7.98 6.49 3.76
N LEU A 25 -8.49 5.33 4.18
CA LEU A 25 -9.81 4.87 3.74
C LEU A 25 -10.91 5.61 4.51
N ASN A 26 -10.75 5.65 5.84
CA ASN A 26 -11.61 6.34 6.80
C ASN A 26 -10.80 6.74 8.05
N GLU A 27 -11.46 7.31 9.06
CA GLU A 27 -10.82 7.79 10.29
C GLU A 27 -10.07 6.72 11.11
N HIS A 28 -10.34 5.44 10.84
CA HIS A 28 -9.75 4.30 11.56
C HIS A 28 -8.70 3.52 10.76
N ILE A 29 -8.67 3.68 9.42
CA ILE A 29 -7.91 2.80 8.54
C ILE A 29 -7.02 3.61 7.59
N ARG A 30 -5.72 3.35 7.70
CA ARG A 30 -4.69 3.88 6.79
C ARG A 30 -3.83 2.74 6.26
N LEU A 31 -3.48 2.83 4.99
CA LEU A 31 -2.63 1.88 4.29
C LEU A 31 -1.41 2.62 3.77
N TYR A 32 -0.22 2.06 3.98
CA TYR A 32 1.05 2.71 3.70
C TYR A 32 1.93 1.88 2.77
N GLY A 33 2.78 2.57 2.02
CA GLY A 33 3.78 2.00 1.13
C GLY A 33 3.20 1.20 -0.02
N LEU A 34 1.96 1.48 -0.45
CA LEU A 34 1.29 0.71 -1.49
C LEU A 34 1.94 0.96 -2.84
N ARG A 35 2.18 -0.10 -3.62
CA ARG A 35 2.61 -0.01 -5.02
C ARG A 35 1.40 0.15 -5.91
N LEU A 36 1.38 1.22 -6.71
CA LEU A 36 0.46 1.38 -7.82
C LEU A 36 1.11 0.78 -9.07
N ILE A 37 0.56 -0.33 -9.56
CA ILE A 37 1.11 -1.07 -10.68
C ILE A 37 0.21 -0.86 -11.91
N ARG A 38 0.79 -0.40 -13.00
CA ARG A 38 0.12 -0.33 -14.31
C ARG A 38 0.29 -1.66 -15.02
N GLN A 39 -0.83 -2.29 -15.34
CA GLN A 39 -0.90 -3.54 -16.10
C GLN A 39 -0.73 -3.28 -17.61
N PRO A 40 -0.41 -4.32 -18.42
CA PRO A 40 -0.23 -4.17 -19.87
C PRO A 40 -1.47 -3.64 -20.61
N ASP A 41 -2.66 -3.95 -20.11
CA ASP A 41 -3.96 -3.46 -20.62
C ASP A 41 -4.26 -2.00 -20.24
N GLY A 42 -3.37 -1.35 -19.50
CA GLY A 42 -3.53 0.03 -19.01
C GLY A 42 -4.29 0.16 -17.69
N ASN A 43 -4.87 -0.93 -17.16
CA ASN A 43 -5.50 -0.91 -15.86
C ASN A 43 -4.47 -0.78 -14.74
N HIS A 44 -4.93 -0.34 -13.57
CA HIS A 44 -4.07 -0.17 -12.40
C HIS A 44 -4.50 -1.10 -11.27
N VAL A 45 -3.51 -1.68 -10.58
CA VAL A 45 -3.72 -2.49 -9.39
C VAL A 45 -2.87 -1.97 -8.24
N ILE A 46 -3.40 -2.08 -7.02
CA ILE A 46 -2.68 -1.74 -5.79
C ILE A 46 -2.14 -3.03 -5.17
N CYS A 47 -0.86 -3.01 -4.81
CA CYS A 47 -0.20 -4.13 -4.13
C CYS A 47 0.54 -3.63 -2.87
N ALA A 48 0.37 -4.32 -1.74
CA ALA A 48 1.08 -4.00 -0.50
C ALA A 48 2.44 -4.77 -0.47
N PRO A 49 3.59 -4.10 -0.62
CA PRO A 49 4.89 -4.78 -0.76
C PRO A 49 5.33 -5.52 0.51
N GLN A 50 4.94 -5.04 1.69
CA GLN A 50 5.28 -5.65 2.99
C GLN A 50 4.42 -6.88 3.33
N ALA A 51 3.53 -7.27 2.43
CA ALA A 51 2.53 -8.29 2.70
C ALA A 51 2.91 -9.67 2.15
N GLY A 52 3.91 -9.78 1.28
CA GLY A 52 4.13 -11.02 0.53
C GLY A 52 2.86 -11.44 -0.21
N HIS A 53 2.35 -12.65 0.05
CA HIS A 53 1.02 -13.11 -0.43
C HIS A 53 -0.14 -12.71 0.50
N ARG A 54 0.16 -12.23 1.71
CA ARG A 54 -0.85 -11.76 2.66
C ARG A 54 -1.35 -10.39 2.26
N ARG A 55 -2.51 -9.99 2.76
CA ARG A 55 -3.04 -8.62 2.64
C ARG A 55 -2.81 -7.95 4.00
N THR A 56 -1.79 -7.10 4.11
CA THR A 56 -1.49 -6.41 5.38
C THR A 56 -2.16 -5.04 5.38
N SER A 57 -3.25 -4.92 6.13
CA SER A 57 -3.78 -3.65 6.58
C SER A 57 -3.29 -3.41 8.01
N THR A 58 -2.48 -2.39 8.21
CA THR A 58 -2.13 -1.91 9.55
C THR A 58 -3.27 -1.02 10.05
N PHE A 59 -4.07 -1.50 10.99
CA PHE A 59 -5.04 -0.66 11.69
C PHE A 59 -4.29 0.28 12.62
N SER A 60 -4.62 1.58 12.62
CA SER A 60 -4.16 2.47 13.68
C SER A 60 -4.85 2.06 14.99
N GLN A 61 -4.09 1.66 16.01
CA GLN A 61 -4.61 1.58 17.38
C GLN A 61 -4.78 3.00 17.95
N PRO A 62 -5.73 3.23 18.86
CA PRO A 62 -5.98 4.55 19.45
C PRO A 62 -4.82 5.13 20.30
N ASP A 63 -3.78 4.36 20.63
CA ASP A 63 -2.82 4.70 21.68
C ASP A 63 -1.36 4.21 21.49
N GLY A 64 -0.92 3.97 20.25
CA GLY A 64 0.52 4.06 19.92
C GLY A 64 1.46 2.93 20.37
N ARG A 65 0.98 1.69 20.53
CA ARG A 65 1.86 0.50 20.57
C ARG A 65 1.50 -0.50 19.49
N ALA A 66 2.25 -0.50 18.39
CA ALA A 66 2.12 -1.53 17.37
C ALA A 66 2.49 -2.91 17.97
N ALA A 67 1.49 -3.74 18.20
CA ALA A 67 1.67 -5.17 18.47
C ALA A 67 1.30 -5.95 17.21
N TYR A 68 2.31 -6.32 16.43
CA TYR A 68 2.27 -7.54 15.65
C TYR A 68 3.44 -8.41 16.13
N ARG A 69 3.13 -9.44 16.93
CA ARG A 69 4.07 -10.50 17.27
C ARG A 69 3.92 -11.59 16.23
N ASP A 70 5.03 -11.90 15.56
CA ASP A 70 5.11 -13.04 14.67
C ASP A 70 5.06 -14.33 15.49
N GLY A 71 4.25 -15.27 15.04
CA GLY A 71 4.17 -16.62 15.57
C GLY A 71 4.53 -17.60 14.46
N ALA A 72 5.57 -18.39 14.76
CA ALA A 72 6.25 -19.43 13.97
C ALA A 72 7.32 -18.95 12.99
#